data_AF-A0A966Y274-F1
#
_entry.id   AF-A0A966Y274-F1
#
_cell.length_a   1.000
_cell.length_b   1.000
_cell.length_c   1.000
_cell.angle_alpha   90.00
_cell.angle_beta   90.00
_cell.angle_gamma   90.00
#
_symmetry.space_group_name_H-M   'P 1'
#
loop_
_entity.id
_entity.type
_entity.pdbx_description
1 polymer ?
#
loop_
_entity_poly.entity_id
_entity_poly.type
_entity_poly.pdbx_seq_one_letter_code
_entity_poly.pdbx_strand_id
1 'polypeptide(L)'
;GDSPLPPYLRRNQFDIVRSRVDRVEVLNRSVTEYLAACPDASRDRYVLLDAQDWMTDEQLNALWTEITRTARPGARVIFRTAAEPSLLPGRLDPALLGRWRYEADASLAFTARDRSAIYGGFHLYVLEGSATPETRP
;
A
#
# COMPACT_ATOMS: atom_id res chain seq x y z
N GLY A 1 -25.31 -24.19 -5.47
CA GLY A 1 -24.39 -23.12 -5.89
C GLY A 1 -24.50 -22.01 -4.89
N ASP A 2 -23.77 -22.14 -3.78
CA ASP A 2 -23.84 -21.23 -2.62
C ASP A 2 -22.44 -20.67 -2.32
N SER A 3 -21.80 -20.06 -3.33
CA SER A 3 -20.63 -19.25 -3.04
C SER A 3 -21.11 -17.99 -2.33
N PRO A 4 -20.70 -17.74 -1.07
CA PRO A 4 -21.13 -16.57 -0.34
C PRO A 4 -20.70 -15.32 -1.10
N LEU A 5 -21.64 -14.40 -1.35
CA LEU A 5 -21.37 -13.11 -1.96
C LEU A 5 -20.19 -12.43 -1.23
N PRO A 6 -19.24 -11.83 -1.97
CA PRO A 6 -18.22 -10.98 -1.38
C PRO A 6 -18.85 -10.00 -0.39
N PRO A 7 -18.22 -9.73 0.78
CA PRO A 7 -18.85 -8.92 1.83
C PRO A 7 -19.43 -7.59 1.35
N TYR A 8 -18.79 -6.94 0.37
CA TYR A 8 -19.21 -5.67 -0.22
C TYR A 8 -20.41 -5.78 -1.19
N LEU A 9 -20.74 -6.98 -1.68
CA LEU A 9 -21.92 -7.24 -2.51
C LEU A 9 -23.12 -7.77 -1.70
N ARG A 10 -22.97 -7.91 -0.37
CA ARG A 10 -24.10 -8.22 0.50
C ARG A 10 -25.08 -7.05 0.45
N ARG A 11 -26.39 -7.35 0.42
CA ARG A 11 -27.45 -6.35 0.23
C ARG A 11 -27.39 -5.20 1.26
N ASN A 12 -27.01 -5.51 2.51
CA ASN A 12 -26.82 -4.52 3.57
C ASN A 12 -25.58 -3.63 3.41
N GLN A 13 -24.63 -4.00 2.55
CA GLN A 13 -23.44 -3.21 2.21
C GLN A 13 -23.57 -2.49 0.86
N PHE A 14 -24.47 -2.95 -0.01
CA PHE A 14 -24.62 -2.40 -1.36
C PHE A 14 -24.96 -0.90 -1.36
N ASP A 15 -25.96 -0.46 -0.60
CA ASP A 15 -26.32 0.97 -0.53
C ASP A 15 -25.21 1.84 0.07
N ILE A 16 -24.42 1.27 0.98
CA ILE A 16 -23.28 1.92 1.61
C ILE A 16 -22.14 2.14 0.60
N VAL A 17 -21.90 1.18 -0.28
CA VAL A 17 -20.92 1.31 -1.38
C VAL A 17 -21.44 2.25 -2.46
N ARG A 18 -22.70 2.07 -2.89
CA ARG A 18 -23.34 2.86 -3.94
C ARG A 18 -23.36 4.35 -3.63
N SER A 19 -23.63 4.73 -2.38
CA SER A 19 -23.68 6.13 -1.93
C SER A 19 -22.32 6.82 -1.85
N ARG A 20 -21.21 6.11 -2.10
CA ARG A 20 -19.83 6.66 -2.06
C ARG A 20 -19.09 6.54 -3.39
N VAL A 21 -19.77 6.15 -4.46
CA VAL A 21 -19.15 5.98 -5.77
C VAL A 21 -18.56 7.29 -6.32
N ASP A 22 -19.12 8.43 -5.91
CA ASP A 22 -18.64 9.78 -6.17
C ASP A 22 -17.24 10.07 -5.59
N ARG A 23 -16.77 9.23 -4.65
CA ARG A 23 -15.44 9.32 -4.03
C ARG A 23 -14.40 8.43 -4.71
N VAL A 24 -14.77 7.73 -5.79
CA VAL A 24 -13.90 6.82 -6.52
C VAL A 24 -13.56 7.45 -7.86
N GLU A 25 -12.26 7.58 -8.11
CA GLU A 25 -11.72 7.98 -9.41
C GLU A 25 -11.03 6.78 -10.04
N VAL A 26 -11.29 6.54 -11.33
CA VAL A 26 -10.63 5.49 -12.11
C VAL A 26 -9.80 6.16 -13.20
N LEU A 27 -8.51 5.87 -13.21
CA LEU A 27 -7.56 6.45 -14.14
C LEU A 27 -6.88 5.35 -14.95
N ASN A 28 -6.79 5.55 -16.27
CA ASN A 28 -5.97 4.71 -17.14
C ASN A 28 -4.59 5.34 -17.30
N ARG A 29 -3.74 5.19 -16.28
CA ARG A 29 -2.36 5.73 -16.21
C ARG A 29 -1.50 4.84 -15.32
N SER A 30 -0.18 4.99 -15.39
CA SER A 30 0.68 4.35 -14.39
C SER A 30 0.52 5.02 -13.02
N VAL A 31 0.71 4.25 -11.95
CA VAL A 31 0.67 4.78 -10.58
C VAL A 31 1.78 5.83 -10.39
N THR A 32 2.97 5.57 -10.93
CA THR A 32 4.11 6.50 -10.85
C THR A 32 3.79 7.85 -11.49
N GLU A 33 3.25 7.87 -12.72
CA GLU A 33 2.84 9.12 -13.40
C GLU A 33 1.76 9.87 -12.63
N TYR A 34 0.78 9.14 -12.07
CA TYR A 34 -0.26 9.77 -11.25
C TYR A 34 0.32 10.43 -10.01
N LEU A 35 1.21 9.74 -9.29
CA LEU A 35 1.84 10.28 -8.09
C LEU A 35 2.76 11.45 -8.41
N ALA A 36 3.49 11.42 -9.53
CA ALA A 36 4.30 12.54 -10.00
C ALA A 36 3.50 13.83 -10.19
N ALA A 37 2.22 13.74 -10.58
CA ALA A 37 1.33 14.89 -10.71
C ALA A 37 0.67 15.33 -9.38
N CYS A 38 0.80 14.54 -8.30
CA CYS A 38 0.25 14.87 -7.00
C CYS A 38 1.17 15.82 -6.22
N PRO A 39 0.61 16.73 -5.38
CA PRO A 39 1.40 17.53 -4.47
C PRO A 39 2.15 16.68 -3.43
N ASP A 40 3.23 17.23 -2.88
CA ASP A 40 3.94 16.66 -1.75
C ASP A 40 3.00 16.44 -0.56
N ALA A 41 3.22 15.37 0.20
CA ALA A 41 2.45 15.03 1.42
C ALA A 41 0.91 15.14 1.24
N SER A 42 0.40 14.67 0.09
CA SER A 42 -1.02 14.73 -0.26
C SER A 42 -1.78 13.42 -0.08
N ARG A 43 -1.08 12.31 0.18
CA ARG A 43 -1.67 10.95 0.24
C ARG A 43 -1.37 10.25 1.56
N ASP A 44 -2.38 9.52 2.03
CA ASP A 44 -2.33 8.83 3.33
C ASP A 44 -2.01 7.34 3.18
N ARG A 45 -2.53 6.68 2.14
CA ARG A 45 -2.47 5.22 2.01
C ARG A 45 -2.23 4.83 0.56
N TYR A 46 -1.38 3.83 0.38
CA TYR A 46 -1.06 3.22 -0.91
C TYR A 46 -1.37 1.73 -0.81
N VAL A 47 -2.15 1.24 -1.78
CA VAL A 47 -2.53 -0.17 -1.86
C VAL A 47 -2.04 -0.68 -3.20
N LEU A 48 -1.01 -1.52 -3.17
CA LEU A 48 -0.43 -2.14 -4.34
C LEU A 48 -0.68 -3.64 -4.29
N LEU A 49 -0.68 -4.28 -5.46
CA LEU A 49 -0.68 -5.74 -5.58
C LEU A 49 0.77 -6.22 -5.76
N ASP A 50 0.97 -7.33 -6.45
CA ASP A 50 2.26 -7.93 -6.81
C ASP A 50 2.96 -7.27 -8.01
N ALA A 51 2.42 -6.16 -8.54
CA ALA A 51 2.99 -5.48 -9.71
C ALA A 51 4.49 -5.15 -9.56
N GLN A 52 4.95 -4.94 -8.32
CA GLN A 52 6.34 -4.62 -7.99
C GLN A 52 7.31 -5.79 -8.22
N ASP A 53 6.85 -7.04 -8.17
CA ASP A 53 7.69 -8.21 -8.45
C ASP A 53 8.22 -8.20 -9.91
N TRP A 54 7.48 -7.54 -10.80
CA TRP A 54 7.74 -7.48 -12.23
C TRP A 54 8.40 -6.18 -12.69
N MET A 55 8.64 -5.23 -11.76
CA MET A 55 9.33 -3.98 -12.05
C MET A 55 10.83 -4.20 -12.11
N THR A 56 11.54 -3.45 -12.95
CA THR A 56 12.99 -3.30 -12.80
C THR A 56 13.32 -2.48 -11.54
N ASP A 57 14.56 -2.52 -11.08
CA ASP A 57 14.97 -1.73 -9.91
C ASP A 57 14.80 -0.22 -10.17
N GLU A 58 15.04 0.25 -11.40
CA GLU A 58 14.78 1.64 -11.80
C GLU A 58 13.30 2.01 -11.66
N GLN A 59 12.40 1.17 -12.18
CA GLN A 59 10.95 1.40 -12.08
C GLN A 59 10.46 1.36 -10.63
N LEU A 60 10.98 0.43 -9.82
CA LEU A 60 10.66 0.31 -8.41
C LEU A 60 11.10 1.55 -7.63
N ASN A 61 12.34 2.02 -7.86
CA ASN A 61 12.87 3.22 -7.22
C ASN A 61 12.09 4.48 -7.64
N ALA A 62 11.72 4.60 -8.92
CA ALA A 62 10.88 5.71 -9.39
C ALA A 62 9.51 5.72 -8.71
N LEU A 63 8.84 4.56 -8.62
CA LEU A 63 7.57 4.42 -7.92
C LEU A 63 7.68 4.82 -6.44
N TRP A 64 8.65 4.25 -5.72
CA TRP A 64 8.81 4.49 -4.28
C TRP A 64 9.28 5.91 -3.96
N THR A 65 10.00 6.57 -4.87
CA THR A 65 10.34 7.99 -4.76
C THR A 65 9.07 8.83 -4.74
N GLU A 66 8.16 8.59 -5.69
CA GLU A 66 6.90 9.33 -5.76
C GLU A 66 5.93 8.96 -4.63
N ILE A 67 5.88 7.70 -4.21
CA ILE A 67 5.15 7.29 -2.99
C ILE A 67 5.68 8.09 -1.80
N THR A 68 7.01 8.13 -1.60
CA THR A 68 7.60 8.79 -0.44
C THR A 68 7.42 10.31 -0.46
N ARG A 69 7.50 10.96 -1.64
CA ARG A 69 7.27 12.40 -1.79
C ARG A 69 5.81 12.78 -1.50
N THR A 70 4.88 12.00 -2.03
CA THR A 70 3.43 12.28 -1.88
C THR A 70 2.87 11.84 -0.53
N ALA A 71 3.62 11.06 0.24
CA ALA A 71 3.16 10.48 1.50
C ALA A 71 3.12 11.51 2.64
N ARG A 72 2.00 11.54 3.37
CA ARG A 72 1.89 12.26 4.63
C ARG A 72 2.69 11.57 5.74
N PRO A 73 3.15 12.32 6.77
CA PRO A 73 3.61 11.72 8.03
C PRO A 73 2.66 10.62 8.53
N GLY A 74 3.16 9.41 8.79
CA GLY A 74 2.33 8.28 9.21
C GLY A 74 1.54 7.60 8.07
N ALA A 75 1.84 7.92 6.81
CA ALA A 75 1.29 7.21 5.66
C ALA A 75 1.66 5.72 5.68
N ARG A 76 0.86 4.91 4.99
CA ARG A 76 1.05 3.45 4.96
C ARG A 76 1.04 2.94 3.53
N VAL A 77 1.96 2.04 3.23
CA VAL A 77 1.98 1.26 2.00
C VAL A 77 1.68 -0.18 2.39
N ILE A 78 0.66 -0.76 1.75
CA ILE A 78 0.47 -2.21 1.75
C ILE A 78 0.68 -2.74 0.34
N PHE A 79 1.36 -3.88 0.28
CA PHE A 79 1.52 -4.61 -0.97
C PHE A 79 1.62 -6.11 -0.73
N ARG A 80 1.53 -6.86 -1.82
CA ARG A 80 1.67 -8.32 -1.82
C ARG A 80 2.79 -8.71 -2.75
N THR A 81 3.29 -9.93 -2.58
CA THR A 81 4.41 -10.47 -3.36
C THR A 81 4.16 -11.91 -3.75
N ALA A 82 4.77 -12.34 -4.86
CA ALA A 82 4.80 -13.74 -5.26
C ALA A 82 5.56 -14.62 -4.25
N ALA A 83 6.69 -14.13 -3.73
CA ALA A 83 7.49 -14.79 -2.70
C ALA A 83 7.11 -14.31 -1.29
N GLU A 84 7.50 -15.06 -0.25
CA GLU A 84 7.26 -14.68 1.15
C GLU A 84 8.03 -13.42 1.62
N PRO A 85 9.35 -13.26 1.35
CA PRO A 85 10.05 -12.07 1.78
C PRO A 85 9.64 -10.85 0.97
N SER A 86 9.66 -9.67 1.63
CA SER A 86 9.51 -8.39 0.93
C SER A 86 10.59 -8.24 -0.14
N LEU A 87 10.19 -7.79 -1.34
CA LEU A 87 11.12 -7.57 -2.45
C LEU A 87 11.99 -6.32 -2.30
N LEU A 88 11.71 -5.44 -1.33
CA LEU A 88 12.35 -4.12 -1.26
C LEU A 88 13.80 -4.16 -0.78
N PRO A 89 14.17 -4.92 0.28
CA PRO A 89 15.56 -5.01 0.70
C PRO A 89 16.46 -5.53 -0.42
N GLY A 90 17.49 -4.76 -0.78
CA GLY A 90 18.43 -5.10 -1.86
C GLY A 90 18.02 -4.65 -3.25
N ARG A 91 16.76 -4.20 -3.45
CA ARG A 91 16.27 -3.67 -4.74
C ARG A 91 15.94 -2.18 -4.69
N LEU A 92 15.46 -1.71 -3.55
CA LEU A 92 15.18 -0.30 -3.31
C LEU A 92 16.42 0.42 -2.74
N ASP A 93 16.61 1.68 -3.13
CA ASP A 93 17.63 2.55 -2.56
C ASP A 93 17.56 2.52 -1.02
N PRO A 94 18.66 2.22 -0.31
CA PRO A 94 18.66 2.09 1.15
C PRO A 94 18.26 3.37 1.90
N ALA A 95 18.59 4.56 1.38
CA ALA A 95 18.21 5.82 1.99
C ALA A 95 16.71 6.09 1.83
N LEU A 96 16.13 5.66 0.70
CA LEU A 96 14.68 5.72 0.49
C LEU A 96 13.94 4.72 1.38
N LEU A 97 14.39 3.46 1.41
CA LEU A 97 13.81 2.41 2.24
C LEU A 97 13.91 2.75 3.74
N GLY A 98 15.02 3.32 4.16
CA GLY A 98 15.28 3.69 5.56
C GLY A 98 14.31 4.72 6.14
N ARG A 99 13.49 5.39 5.31
CA ARG A 99 12.43 6.29 5.75
C ARG A 99 11.16 5.55 6.20
N TRP A 100 11.04 4.28 5.84
CA TRP A 100 9.87 3.46 6.07
C TRP A 100 10.14 2.38 7.10
N ARG A 101 9.33 2.34 8.15
CA ARG A 101 9.36 1.24 9.12
C ARG A 101 8.58 0.05 8.58
N TYR A 102 9.24 -1.11 8.49
CA TYR A 102 8.58 -2.36 8.17
C TYR A 102 7.87 -2.94 9.40
N GLU A 103 6.57 -3.20 9.27
CA GLU A 103 5.75 -3.79 10.33
C GLU A 103 5.74 -5.32 10.20
N ALA A 104 6.83 -5.98 10.60
CA ALA A 104 7.05 -7.42 10.36
C ALA A 104 5.95 -8.31 10.96
N ASP A 105 5.62 -8.14 12.24
CA ASP A 105 4.60 -8.95 12.94
C ASP A 105 3.22 -8.75 12.33
N ALA A 106 2.86 -7.50 12.00
CA ALA A 106 1.60 -7.19 11.35
C ALA A 106 1.54 -7.82 9.95
N SER A 107 2.63 -7.72 9.19
CA SER A 107 2.76 -8.29 7.85
C SER A 107 2.52 -9.81 7.87
N LEU A 108 3.22 -10.55 8.75
CA LEU A 108 3.00 -11.99 8.96
C LEU A 108 1.55 -12.31 9.35
N ALA A 109 1.00 -11.56 10.30
CA ALA A 109 -0.37 -11.76 10.73
C ALA A 109 -1.38 -11.48 9.59
N PHE A 110 -1.11 -10.52 8.71
CA PHE A 110 -1.96 -10.25 7.55
C PHE A 110 -1.82 -11.32 6.47
N THR A 111 -0.62 -11.83 6.20
CA THR A 111 -0.40 -12.97 5.31
C THR A 111 -1.25 -14.17 5.75
N ALA A 112 -1.24 -14.51 7.04
CA ALA A 112 -2.05 -15.62 7.58
C ALA A 112 -3.57 -15.44 7.45
N ARG A 113 -4.05 -14.20 7.26
CA ARG A 113 -5.47 -13.85 7.11
C ARG A 113 -5.85 -13.55 5.65
N ASP A 114 -4.88 -13.51 4.74
CA ASP A 114 -5.13 -13.20 3.33
C ASP A 114 -5.94 -14.33 2.69
N ARG A 115 -6.92 -13.95 1.87
CA ARG A 115 -7.89 -14.89 1.27
C ARG A 115 -7.68 -15.07 -0.23
N SER A 116 -6.67 -14.44 -0.84
CA SER A 116 -6.37 -14.65 -2.26
C SER A 116 -5.75 -16.03 -2.49
N ALA A 117 -5.01 -16.55 -1.49
CA ALA A 117 -4.28 -17.82 -1.53
C ALA A 117 -3.25 -17.96 -2.68
N ILE A 118 -2.90 -16.88 -3.38
CA ILE A 118 -1.95 -16.88 -4.51
C ILE A 118 -0.65 -16.11 -4.24
N TYR A 119 -0.57 -15.37 -3.13
CA TYR A 119 0.59 -14.56 -2.78
C TYR A 119 1.39 -15.20 -1.66
N GLY A 120 2.71 -15.12 -1.76
CA GLY A 120 3.63 -15.57 -0.73
C GLY A 120 3.68 -14.62 0.47
N GLY A 121 3.45 -13.32 0.27
CA GLY A 121 3.57 -12.32 1.32
C GLY A 121 2.54 -11.18 1.25
N PHE A 122 2.16 -10.66 2.42
CA PHE A 122 1.52 -9.37 2.62
C PHE A 122 2.46 -8.48 3.45
N HIS A 123 2.76 -7.29 2.94
CA HIS A 123 3.73 -6.39 3.56
C HIS A 123 3.09 -5.05 3.93
N LEU A 124 3.38 -4.58 5.13
CA LEU A 124 3.02 -3.25 5.61
C LEU A 124 4.28 -2.44 5.93
N TYR A 125 4.38 -1.27 5.31
CA TYR A 125 5.37 -0.24 5.62
C TYR A 125 4.68 1.04 6.09
N VAL A 126 5.25 1.70 7.08
CA VAL A 126 4.74 2.96 7.65
C VAL A 126 5.81 4.04 7.52
N LEU A 127 5.46 5.18 6.91
CA LEU A 127 6.35 6.33 6.85
C LEU A 127 6.42 6.95 8.24
N GLU A 128 7.62 7.08 8.80
CA GLU A 128 7.78 7.72 10.09
C GLU A 128 7.23 9.14 10.03
N GLY A 129 6.27 9.44 10.90
CA GLY A 129 5.84 10.82 11.09
C GLY A 129 6.93 11.54 11.88
N SER A 130 7.20 12.82 11.57
CA SER A 130 7.96 13.67 12.47
C SER A 130 7.32 13.56 13.86
N ALA A 131 8.01 12.92 14.81
CA ALA A 131 7.51 12.76 16.16
C ALA A 131 7.21 14.15 16.71
N THR A 132 5.94 14.49 16.88
CA THR A 132 5.61 15.56 17.82
C THR A 132 5.94 14.97 19.19
N PRO A 133 6.81 15.60 20.01
CA PRO A 133 7.11 15.06 21.33
C PRO A 133 5.79 14.98 22.09
N GLU A 134 5.35 13.77 22.39
CA GLU A 134 4.18 13.56 23.22
C GLU A 134 4.57 13.96 24.64
N THR A 135 4.24 15.20 25.02
CA THR A 135 4.35 15.67 26.40
C THR A 135 3.31 14.88 27.19
N ARG A 136 3.71 13.76 27.78
CA ARG A 136 2.86 13.00 28.69
C ARG A 136 2.74 13.78 30.02
N PRO A 137 1.52 13.93 30.58
CA PRO A 137 1.33 14.51 31.90
C PRO A 137 1.92 13.64 33.02
#